data_AF-A0A533RYY9-F1
#
_entry.id   AF-A0A533RYY9-F1
#
_cell.length_a   1.000
_cell.length_b   1.000
_cell.length_c   1.000
_cell.angle_alpha   90.00
_cell.angle_beta   90.00
_cell.angle_gamma   90.00
#
_symmetry.space_group_name_H-M   'P 1'
#
loop_
_entity.id
_entity.type
_entity.pdbx_description
1 polymer ?
#
loop_
_entity_poly.entity_id
_entity_poly.type
_entity_poly.pdbx_seq_one_letter_code
_entity_poly.pdbx_strand_id
1 'polypeptide(L)'
;MTSPLTWLRARLSANSQDISGFHYEPADRSSHFAEAAPGLTIGTFRDAPPWIVVDVSLATTIVASWPGRLWEVQVIKRASEQPVASAGYVRATAVRVVRELPPANLFGANGEAVASILAVASQLTLEQRDQLARLHSEASDDACSQVWNRWLAESDPTSAHCGEDHRNTLAIGAGKMRSPLGSAPTVLHSVLSRRATEIDGVAAFIEDDEDRYFAPMWSKAFASLLHACFAMGVDASLVSREQRSVLIAAYDGMTGT
;
A
#
# COMPACT_ATOMS: atom_id res chain seq x y z
N MET A 1 26.22 4.40 29.27
CA MET A 1 26.10 2.97 28.93
C MET A 1 24.63 2.59 29.05
N THR A 2 23.90 2.65 27.94
CA THR A 2 22.45 2.43 27.87
C THR A 2 22.14 0.94 27.80
N SER A 3 21.25 0.50 28.68
CA SER A 3 20.81 -0.89 28.83
C SER A 3 20.16 -1.42 27.54
N PRO A 4 20.56 -2.59 27.00
CA PRO A 4 19.83 -3.22 25.91
C PRO A 4 18.59 -3.90 26.49
N LEU A 5 17.42 -3.52 25.96
CA LEU A 5 16.16 -4.24 26.11
C LEU A 5 16.42 -5.75 25.92
N THR A 6 16.25 -6.54 26.97
CA THR A 6 16.38 -8.00 26.90
C THR A 6 15.06 -8.56 26.37
N TRP A 7 15.10 -9.14 25.17
CA TRP A 7 13.94 -9.68 24.46
C TRP A 7 13.80 -11.19 24.76
N LEU A 8 12.61 -11.63 25.15
CA LEU A 8 12.38 -13.02 25.53
C LEU A 8 11.78 -13.81 24.35
N ARG A 9 12.47 -14.86 23.92
CA ARG A 9 11.99 -15.83 22.92
C ARG A 9 11.37 -17.02 23.66
N ALA A 10 10.08 -17.29 23.48
CA ALA A 10 9.42 -18.40 24.14
C ALA A 10 8.32 -19.01 23.26
N ARG A 11 8.21 -20.35 23.27
CA ARG A 11 7.01 -21.06 22.79
C ARG A 11 6.05 -21.18 23.97
N LEU A 12 5.09 -20.27 24.09
CA LEU A 12 4.02 -20.36 25.08
C LEU A 12 2.78 -21.01 24.44
N SER A 13 2.00 -21.78 25.21
CA SER A 13 0.69 -22.33 24.80
C SER A 13 -0.41 -21.27 24.90
N ALA A 14 -1.39 -21.29 24.00
CA ALA A 14 -2.43 -20.27 23.85
C ALA A 14 -3.53 -20.36 24.93
N ASN A 15 -3.99 -19.20 25.45
CA ASN A 15 -5.32 -19.10 26.05
C ASN A 15 -5.94 -17.69 25.93
N SER A 16 -6.97 -17.60 25.09
CA SER A 16 -8.17 -16.74 25.03
C SER A 16 -8.13 -15.25 25.43
N GLN A 17 -7.73 -14.40 24.49
CA GLN A 17 -8.63 -13.47 23.78
C GLN A 17 -7.90 -13.07 22.49
N ASP A 18 -7.71 -14.08 21.65
CA ASP A 18 -6.76 -14.07 20.54
C ASP A 18 -7.28 -13.18 19.41
N ILE A 19 -6.86 -11.90 19.39
CA ILE A 19 -6.99 -11.10 18.19
C ILE A 19 -5.92 -11.60 17.22
N SER A 20 -6.36 -12.29 16.16
CA SER A 20 -5.56 -12.49 14.97
C SER A 20 -5.67 -11.27 14.06
N GLY A 21 -4.57 -10.87 13.46
CA GLY A 21 -4.51 -9.77 12.52
C GLY A 21 -3.26 -9.83 11.67
N PHE A 22 -2.94 -8.72 11.03
CA PHE A 22 -1.89 -8.62 10.04
C PHE A 22 -0.84 -7.62 10.50
N HIS A 23 0.42 -7.98 10.31
CA HIS A 23 1.55 -7.10 10.53
C HIS A 23 2.37 -7.05 9.25
N TYR A 24 2.56 -5.84 8.72
CA TYR A 24 3.43 -5.60 7.59
C TYR A 24 4.77 -5.01 8.07
N GLU A 25 5.86 -5.63 7.64
CA GLU A 25 7.22 -5.24 7.99
C GLU A 25 7.98 -4.76 6.73
N PRO A 26 8.31 -3.45 6.63
CA PRO A 26 9.13 -2.94 5.54
C PRO A 26 10.53 -3.58 5.49
N ALA A 27 11.04 -3.85 4.28
CA ALA A 27 12.35 -4.46 4.10
C ALA A 27 13.53 -3.50 4.34
N ASP A 28 13.29 -2.18 4.31
CA ASP A 28 14.31 -1.13 4.43
C ASP A 28 14.67 -0.79 5.89
N ARG A 29 14.14 -1.53 6.87
CA ARG A 29 14.36 -1.29 8.29
C ARG A 29 14.80 -2.57 8.99
N SER A 30 15.74 -2.43 9.92
CA SER A 30 16.10 -3.52 10.83
C SER A 30 14.90 -3.84 11.72
N SER A 31 14.40 -5.07 11.66
CA SER A 31 13.23 -5.49 12.42
C SER A 31 13.46 -6.76 13.22
N HIS A 32 12.73 -6.85 14.33
CA HIS A 32 12.60 -8.07 15.12
C HIS A 32 11.88 -9.20 14.37
N PHE A 33 11.26 -8.91 13.22
CA PHE A 33 10.66 -9.88 12.31
C PHE A 33 11.64 -10.45 11.27
N ALA A 34 12.92 -10.06 11.26
CA ALA A 34 13.90 -10.57 10.30
C ALA A 34 13.97 -12.12 10.30
N GLU A 35 13.94 -12.74 11.48
CA GLU A 35 13.95 -14.20 11.69
C GLU A 35 12.55 -14.77 12.01
N ALA A 36 11.47 -14.03 11.69
CA ALA A 36 10.11 -14.48 11.99
C ALA A 36 9.80 -15.81 11.29
N ALA A 37 9.15 -16.71 12.02
CA ALA A 37 8.72 -18.01 11.55
C ALA A 37 7.44 -18.44 12.29
N PRO A 38 6.57 -19.26 11.67
CA PRO A 38 5.36 -19.80 12.31
C PRO A 38 5.61 -20.34 13.73
N GLY A 39 4.76 -19.93 14.66
CA GLY A 39 4.81 -20.28 16.08
C GLY A 39 5.79 -19.48 16.93
N LEU A 40 6.64 -18.64 16.34
CA LEU A 40 7.56 -17.79 17.09
C LEU A 40 6.81 -16.64 17.77
N THR A 41 7.11 -16.38 19.04
CA THR A 41 6.63 -15.18 19.72
C THR A 41 7.69 -14.07 19.65
N ILE A 42 7.26 -12.90 19.18
CA ILE A 42 8.07 -11.70 18.98
C ILE A 42 7.47 -10.57 19.83
N GLY A 43 8.29 -9.91 20.66
CA GLY A 43 7.81 -8.81 21.49
C GLY A 43 8.76 -8.39 22.61
N THR A 44 8.61 -7.14 23.07
CA THR A 44 9.30 -6.59 24.25
C THR A 44 8.73 -7.19 25.53
N PHE A 45 7.42 -7.48 25.51
CA PHE A 45 6.57 -7.65 26.69
C PHE A 45 6.58 -6.46 27.67
N ARG A 46 7.23 -5.35 27.31
CA ARG A 46 7.27 -4.11 28.06
C ARG A 46 6.19 -3.20 27.54
N ASP A 47 5.49 -2.56 28.46
CA ASP A 47 4.45 -1.60 28.13
C ASP A 47 5.08 -0.23 27.83
N ALA A 48 5.92 -0.19 26.81
CA ALA A 48 6.55 1.02 26.27
C ALA A 48 6.80 0.86 24.76
N PRO A 49 6.74 1.94 23.98
CA PRO A 49 7.03 1.90 22.54
C PRO A 49 8.49 1.48 22.24
N PRO A 50 8.79 1.01 21.02
CA PRO A 50 7.88 0.90 19.86
C PRO A 50 6.86 -0.23 19.99
N TRP A 51 5.63 0.03 19.53
CA TRP A 51 4.55 -0.95 19.50
C TRP A 51 4.57 -1.78 18.22
N ILE A 52 4.20 -3.06 18.30
CA ILE A 52 3.88 -3.87 17.14
C ILE A 52 2.46 -3.48 16.70
N VAL A 53 2.34 -2.88 15.51
CA VAL A 53 1.04 -2.56 14.91
C VAL A 53 0.47 -3.83 14.29
N VAL A 54 -0.71 -4.22 14.75
CA VAL A 54 -1.46 -5.38 14.23
C VAL A 54 -2.79 -4.89 13.68
N ASP A 55 -2.91 -4.86 12.36
CA ASP A 55 -4.11 -4.47 11.65
C ASP A 55 -5.16 -5.57 11.69
N VAL A 56 -6.43 -5.20 11.87
CA VAL A 56 -7.52 -6.19 11.97
C VAL A 56 -7.97 -6.72 10.60
N SER A 57 -7.51 -6.08 9.52
CA SER A 57 -7.83 -6.45 8.13
C SER A 57 -6.67 -6.08 7.21
N LEU A 58 -6.50 -6.86 6.14
CA LEU A 58 -5.59 -6.52 5.05
C LEU A 58 -5.94 -5.16 4.42
N ALA A 59 -7.23 -4.84 4.32
CA ALA A 59 -7.71 -3.59 3.74
C ALA A 59 -7.29 -2.33 4.53
N THR A 60 -6.99 -2.48 5.82
CA THR A 60 -6.54 -1.38 6.69
C THR A 60 -5.05 -1.43 6.97
N THR A 61 -4.34 -2.45 6.48
CA THR A 61 -2.94 -2.67 6.80
C THR A 61 -2.07 -1.51 6.31
N ILE A 62 -1.34 -0.91 7.26
CA ILE A 62 -0.51 0.27 6.99
C ILE A 62 0.80 -0.16 6.34
N VAL A 63 1.05 0.32 5.11
CA VAL A 63 2.28 0.07 4.36
C VAL A 63 3.15 1.33 4.40
N ALA A 64 4.06 1.40 5.37
CA ALA A 64 4.92 2.59 5.53
C ALA A 64 6.03 2.70 4.46
N SER A 65 6.49 1.57 3.92
CA SER A 65 7.47 1.50 2.84
C SER A 65 7.37 0.14 2.12
N TRP A 66 7.69 0.11 0.84
CA TRP A 66 7.65 -1.09 0.00
C TRP A 66 9.01 -1.34 -0.67
N PRO A 67 9.44 -2.61 -0.86
CA PRO A 67 8.76 -3.85 -0.48
C PRO A 67 8.93 -4.22 1.00
N GLY A 68 8.27 -5.30 1.42
CA GLY A 68 8.27 -5.79 2.79
C GLY A 68 7.65 -7.18 2.90
N ARG A 69 7.53 -7.68 4.13
CA ARG A 69 6.96 -8.99 4.46
C ARG A 69 5.63 -8.82 5.16
N LEU A 70 4.66 -9.67 4.83
CA LEU A 70 3.34 -9.65 5.42
C LEU A 70 3.15 -10.88 6.31
N TRP A 71 2.73 -10.64 7.54
CA TRP A 71 2.56 -11.68 8.56
C TRP A 71 1.13 -11.72 9.04
N GLU A 72 0.58 -12.93 9.12
CA GLU A 72 -0.55 -13.18 10.00
C GLU A 72 -0.01 -13.44 11.41
N VAL A 73 -0.49 -12.70 12.39
CA VAL A 73 -0.02 -12.76 13.77
C VAL A 73 -1.19 -12.81 14.74
N GLN A 74 -0.95 -13.44 15.89
CA GLN A 74 -1.86 -13.50 17.02
C GLN A 74 -1.34 -12.60 18.13
N VAL A 75 -2.14 -11.65 18.60
CA VAL A 75 -1.77 -10.76 19.71
C VAL A 75 -1.71 -11.54 21.01
N ILE A 76 -0.52 -11.63 21.61
CA ILE A 76 -0.30 -12.29 22.90
C ILE A 76 -0.39 -11.30 24.05
N LYS A 77 0.08 -10.07 23.83
CA LYS A 77 0.00 -9.00 24.83
C LYS A 77 -0.26 -7.66 24.15
N ARG A 78 -1.36 -7.00 24.53
CA ARG A 78 -1.67 -5.62 24.11
C ARG A 78 -0.83 -4.62 24.89
N ALA A 79 -0.55 -3.47 24.28
CA ALA A 79 -0.10 -2.28 25.00
C ALA A 79 -1.27 -1.70 25.82
N SER A 80 -0.99 -1.00 26.91
CA SER A 80 -2.02 -0.21 27.62
C SER A 80 -2.53 0.95 26.76
N GLU A 81 -1.62 1.60 26.03
CA GLU A 81 -1.95 2.66 25.08
C GLU A 81 -2.49 2.07 23.78
N GLN A 82 -3.81 2.11 23.60
CA GLN A 82 -4.49 1.70 22.37
C GLN A 82 -4.90 2.90 21.52
N PRO A 83 -4.96 2.75 20.19
CA PRO A 83 -5.53 3.79 19.35
C PRO A 83 -7.05 3.89 19.58
N VAL A 84 -7.67 4.94 19.02
CA VAL A 84 -9.13 5.04 18.97
C VAL A 84 -9.73 3.81 18.26
N ALA A 85 -10.92 3.38 18.66
CA ALA A 85 -11.53 2.15 18.16
C ALA A 85 -11.72 2.12 16.62
N SER A 86 -11.86 3.28 15.99
CA SER A 86 -11.98 3.44 14.53
C SER A 86 -10.66 3.30 13.77
N ALA A 87 -9.52 3.19 14.44
CA ALA A 87 -8.21 3.18 13.79
C ALA A 87 -7.94 1.90 12.96
N GLY A 88 -8.66 0.80 13.22
CA GLY A 88 -8.51 -0.43 12.45
C GLY A 88 -7.27 -1.27 12.79
N TYR A 89 -6.52 -0.90 13.83
CA TYR A 89 -5.38 -1.67 14.31
C TYR A 89 -5.31 -1.69 15.84
N VAL A 90 -4.54 -2.64 16.35
CA VAL A 90 -4.23 -2.81 17.78
C VAL A 90 -2.73 -2.59 17.97
N ARG A 91 -2.36 -1.96 19.09
CA ARG A 91 -0.97 -1.87 19.53
C ARG A 91 -0.63 -3.06 20.43
N ALA A 92 0.37 -3.84 20.04
CA ALA A 92 0.82 -5.01 20.79
C ALA A 92 2.26 -4.82 21.31
N THR A 93 2.53 -5.42 22.46
CA THR A 93 3.88 -5.55 23.03
C THR A 93 4.47 -6.94 22.78
N ALA A 94 3.63 -7.92 22.45
CA ALA A 94 4.03 -9.22 21.98
C ALA A 94 2.97 -9.87 21.08
N VAL A 95 3.43 -10.54 20.04
CA VAL A 95 2.62 -11.31 19.09
C VAL A 95 3.24 -12.68 18.83
N ARG A 96 2.43 -13.65 18.43
CA ARG A 96 2.87 -14.94 17.90
C ARG A 96 2.67 -14.94 16.40
N VAL A 97 3.72 -15.27 15.65
CA VAL A 97 3.64 -15.44 14.20
C VAL A 97 2.80 -16.66 13.90
N VAL A 98 1.76 -16.51 13.07
CA VAL A 98 0.93 -17.62 12.60
C VAL A 98 1.53 -18.15 11.31
N ARG A 99 1.67 -17.28 10.30
CA ARG A 99 2.29 -17.61 9.00
C ARG A 99 2.71 -16.35 8.25
N GLU A 100 3.58 -16.53 7.27
CA GLU A 100 3.86 -15.52 6.24
C GLU A 100 2.77 -15.57 5.17
N LEU A 101 2.39 -14.40 4.65
CA LEU A 101 1.47 -14.24 3.54
C LEU A 101 2.19 -13.54 2.38
N PRO A 102 1.78 -13.78 1.12
CA PRO A 102 2.24 -12.96 0.01
C PRO A 102 1.89 -11.48 0.25
N PRO A 103 2.85 -10.54 0.16
CA PRO A 103 2.57 -9.11 0.31
C PRO A 103 1.55 -8.58 -0.70
N ALA A 104 1.45 -9.21 -1.88
CA ALA A 104 0.45 -8.92 -2.91
C ALA A 104 -1.00 -9.00 -2.38
N ASN A 105 -1.26 -9.77 -1.32
CA ASN A 105 -2.60 -9.86 -0.73
C ASN A 105 -3.13 -8.51 -0.21
N LEU A 106 -2.26 -7.51 0.01
CA LEU A 106 -2.65 -6.15 0.39
C LEU A 106 -3.44 -5.41 -0.71
N PHE A 107 -3.35 -5.88 -1.95
CA PHE A 107 -3.94 -5.23 -3.13
C PHE A 107 -5.15 -6.01 -3.69
N GLY A 108 -5.67 -6.99 -2.94
CA GLY A 108 -6.83 -7.78 -3.34
C GLY A 108 -6.49 -8.97 -4.24
N ALA A 109 -7.50 -9.49 -4.94
CA ALA A 109 -7.40 -10.76 -5.69
C ALA A 109 -6.40 -10.71 -6.86
N ASN A 110 -6.23 -9.55 -7.49
CA ASN A 110 -5.29 -9.35 -8.60
C ASN A 110 -3.98 -8.69 -8.12
N GLY A 111 -3.64 -8.82 -6.84
CA GLY A 111 -2.55 -8.08 -6.24
C GLY A 111 -1.15 -8.41 -6.76
N GLU A 112 -0.94 -9.58 -7.36
CA GLU A 112 0.33 -9.93 -8.00
C GLU A 112 0.61 -9.06 -9.24
N ALA A 113 -0.43 -8.69 -9.98
CA ALA A 113 -0.28 -7.78 -11.12
C ALA A 113 0.10 -6.37 -10.64
N VAL A 114 -0.50 -5.91 -9.54
CA VAL A 114 -0.13 -4.64 -8.88
C VAL A 114 1.31 -4.69 -8.38
N ALA A 115 1.71 -5.77 -7.70
CA ALA A 115 3.06 -5.95 -7.20
C ALA A 115 4.11 -5.92 -8.33
N SER A 116 3.77 -6.46 -9.51
CA SER A 116 4.61 -6.41 -10.69
C SER A 116 4.81 -4.97 -11.21
N ILE A 117 3.75 -4.15 -11.24
CA ILE A 117 3.86 -2.72 -11.59
C ILE A 117 4.71 -1.98 -10.56
N LEU A 118 4.52 -2.25 -9.25
CA LEU A 118 5.34 -1.64 -8.20
C LEU A 118 6.83 -1.99 -8.35
N ALA A 119 7.15 -3.21 -8.77
CA ALA A 119 8.51 -3.62 -9.08
C ALA A 119 9.09 -2.80 -10.24
N VAL A 120 8.34 -2.63 -11.32
CA VAL A 120 8.73 -1.76 -12.46
C VAL A 120 8.93 -0.31 -12.00
N ALA A 121 7.98 0.25 -11.25
CA ALA A 121 8.05 1.61 -10.73
C ALA A 121 9.31 1.84 -9.87
N SER A 122 9.73 0.83 -9.08
CA SER A 122 10.93 0.92 -8.24
C SER A 122 12.24 0.95 -9.03
N GLN A 123 12.23 0.52 -10.30
CA GLN A 123 13.40 0.46 -11.17
C GLN A 123 13.32 1.43 -12.35
N LEU A 124 12.31 2.31 -12.37
CA LEU A 124 12.02 3.19 -13.50
C LEU A 124 13.25 4.03 -13.87
N THR A 125 13.60 4.11 -15.15
CA THR A 125 14.65 5.03 -15.65
C THR A 125 14.06 6.38 -16.08
N LEU A 126 14.91 7.38 -16.33
CA LEU A 126 14.45 8.68 -16.82
C LEU A 126 13.82 8.54 -18.23
N GLU A 127 14.37 7.67 -19.08
CA GLU A 127 13.83 7.39 -20.42
C GLU A 127 12.46 6.73 -20.35
N GLN A 128 12.29 5.75 -19.45
CA GLN A 128 11.00 5.09 -19.22
C GLN A 128 9.97 6.06 -18.65
N ARG A 129 10.37 6.93 -17.71
CA ARG A 129 9.53 8.04 -17.22
C ARG A 129 9.08 8.95 -18.36
N ASP A 130 9.98 9.34 -19.26
CA ASP A 130 9.65 10.18 -20.41
C ASP A 130 8.76 9.47 -21.43
N GLN A 131 8.90 8.15 -21.58
CA GLN A 131 8.04 7.34 -22.42
C GLN A 131 6.62 7.25 -21.85
N LEU A 132 6.48 6.91 -20.56
CA LEU A 132 5.17 6.91 -19.88
C LEU A 132 4.49 8.28 -19.99
N ALA A 133 5.22 9.35 -19.69
CA ALA A 133 4.67 10.70 -19.73
C ALA A 133 4.24 11.16 -21.13
N ARG A 134 4.90 10.67 -22.19
CA ARG A 134 4.51 10.94 -23.59
C ARG A 134 3.33 10.11 -24.05
N LEU A 135 3.22 8.86 -23.57
CA LEU A 135 2.14 7.93 -23.92
C LEU A 135 0.88 8.14 -23.06
N HIS A 136 1.00 8.88 -21.96
CA HIS A 136 -0.13 9.32 -21.15
C HIS A 136 -1.18 10.06 -22.01
N SER A 137 -2.46 9.80 -21.75
CA SER A 137 -3.58 10.42 -22.46
C SER A 137 -4.72 10.81 -21.52
N GLU A 138 -5.43 11.89 -21.85
CA GLU A 138 -6.63 12.32 -21.10
C GLU A 138 -7.73 11.25 -21.10
N ALA A 139 -7.82 10.43 -22.16
CA ALA A 139 -8.76 9.31 -22.18
C ALA A 139 -8.46 8.26 -21.08
N SER A 140 -7.19 8.08 -20.70
CA SER A 140 -6.82 7.17 -19.60
C SER A 140 -7.16 7.75 -18.23
N ASP A 141 -7.03 9.07 -18.07
CA ASP A 141 -7.48 9.80 -16.88
C ASP A 141 -9.01 9.64 -16.70
N ASP A 142 -9.78 9.91 -17.74
CA ASP A 142 -11.25 9.81 -17.72
C ASP A 142 -11.70 8.38 -17.40
N ALA A 143 -11.04 7.39 -17.99
CA ALA A 143 -11.31 5.98 -17.71
C ALA A 143 -11.03 5.63 -16.25
N CYS A 144 -9.95 6.16 -15.66
CA CYS A 144 -9.61 5.95 -14.25
C CYS A 144 -10.68 6.57 -13.34
N SER A 145 -11.07 7.82 -13.61
CA SER A 145 -12.15 8.50 -12.88
C SER A 145 -13.49 7.76 -12.96
N GLN A 146 -13.83 7.16 -14.11
CA GLN A 146 -15.02 6.33 -14.26
C GLN A 146 -14.96 5.02 -13.43
N VAL A 147 -13.78 4.41 -13.28
CA VAL A 147 -13.61 3.24 -12.41
C VAL A 147 -13.81 3.62 -10.94
N TRP A 148 -13.20 4.73 -10.50
CA TRP A 148 -13.43 5.28 -9.15
C TRP A 148 -14.91 5.55 -8.88
N ASN A 149 -15.59 6.22 -9.80
CA ASN A 149 -17.01 6.56 -9.63
C ASN A 149 -17.91 5.31 -9.56
N ARG A 150 -17.64 4.26 -10.34
CA ARG A 150 -18.37 2.98 -10.20
C ARG A 150 -18.12 2.33 -8.86
N TRP A 151 -16.86 2.26 -8.42
CA TRP A 151 -16.52 1.68 -7.13
C TRP A 151 -17.16 2.46 -5.97
N LEU A 152 -17.18 3.79 -6.02
CA LEU A 152 -17.85 4.64 -5.04
C LEU A 152 -19.36 4.42 -5.04
N ALA A 153 -20.00 4.36 -6.20
CA ALA A 153 -21.43 4.08 -6.29
C ALA A 153 -21.81 2.72 -5.70
N GLU A 154 -20.90 1.74 -5.69
CA GLU A 154 -21.10 0.44 -5.04
C GLU A 154 -20.76 0.44 -3.55
N SER A 155 -19.69 1.15 -3.16
CA SER A 155 -19.10 1.08 -1.80
C SER A 155 -19.67 2.09 -0.82
N ASP A 156 -19.99 3.29 -1.31
CA ASP A 156 -20.63 4.38 -0.57
C ASP A 156 -21.40 5.30 -1.54
N PRO A 157 -22.64 4.92 -1.92
CA PRO A 157 -23.45 5.68 -2.86
C PRO A 157 -23.75 7.12 -2.39
N THR A 158 -23.57 7.41 -1.10
CA THR A 158 -23.82 8.71 -0.49
C THR A 158 -22.58 9.59 -0.36
N SER A 159 -21.43 9.10 -0.82
CA SER A 159 -20.19 9.86 -0.80
C SER A 159 -20.34 11.18 -1.56
N ALA A 160 -19.82 12.26 -0.97
CA ALA A 160 -19.76 13.57 -1.63
C ALA A 160 -18.89 13.54 -2.90
N HIS A 161 -18.03 12.53 -3.03
CA HIS A 161 -17.10 12.35 -4.15
C HIS A 161 -17.70 11.61 -5.35
N CYS A 162 -18.96 11.18 -5.27
CA CYS A 162 -19.65 10.52 -6.38
C CYS A 162 -19.82 11.48 -7.57
N GLY A 163 -19.32 11.08 -8.74
CA GLY A 163 -19.42 11.86 -9.98
C GLY A 163 -18.36 12.94 -10.15
N GLU A 164 -17.42 13.05 -9.20
CA GLU A 164 -16.27 13.96 -9.32
C GLU A 164 -15.20 13.38 -10.26
N ASP A 165 -14.19 14.21 -10.54
CA ASP A 165 -12.97 13.83 -11.22
C ASP A 165 -11.95 13.30 -10.20
N HIS A 166 -11.46 12.08 -10.44
CA HIS A 166 -10.57 11.34 -9.53
C HIS A 166 -9.17 11.13 -10.11
N ARG A 167 -8.75 12.00 -11.04
CA ARG A 167 -7.37 11.99 -11.57
C ARG A 167 -6.35 12.10 -10.44
N ASN A 168 -5.38 11.19 -10.45
CA ASN A 168 -4.32 11.09 -9.44
C ASN A 168 -4.80 10.89 -7.99
N THR A 169 -6.06 10.53 -7.77
CA THR A 169 -6.58 10.28 -6.42
C THR A 169 -5.94 9.05 -5.80
N LEU A 170 -5.33 9.23 -4.63
CA LEU A 170 -4.68 8.13 -3.88
C LEU A 170 -5.66 7.39 -2.96
N ALA A 171 -6.64 8.09 -2.42
CA ALA A 171 -7.58 7.54 -1.45
C ALA A 171 -8.86 8.38 -1.36
N ILE A 172 -10.00 7.70 -1.30
CA ILE A 172 -11.31 8.26 -0.93
C ILE A 172 -11.91 7.35 0.13
N GLY A 173 -12.28 7.90 1.29
CA GLY A 173 -12.93 7.11 2.33
C GLY A 173 -14.28 6.59 1.86
N ALA A 174 -14.45 5.27 1.79
CA ALA A 174 -15.72 4.59 1.56
C ALA A 174 -15.85 3.40 2.51
N GLY A 175 -16.53 3.61 3.64
CA GLY A 175 -16.59 2.65 4.73
C GLY A 175 -15.21 2.31 5.30
N LYS A 176 -14.80 1.04 5.21
CA LYS A 176 -13.49 0.54 5.71
C LYS A 176 -12.38 0.57 4.67
N MET A 177 -12.72 0.86 3.41
CA MET A 177 -11.77 0.89 2.30
C MET A 177 -11.49 2.32 1.89
N ARG A 178 -10.36 2.52 1.22
CA ARG A 178 -9.92 3.82 0.72
C ARG A 178 -9.72 3.86 -0.79
N SER A 179 -9.77 2.72 -1.45
CA SER A 179 -9.57 2.58 -2.89
C SER A 179 -10.10 1.23 -3.36
N PRO A 180 -10.55 1.10 -4.63
CA PRO A 180 -10.79 -0.21 -5.24
C PRO A 180 -9.56 -1.11 -5.29
N LEU A 181 -8.36 -0.56 -5.08
CA LEU A 181 -7.07 -1.26 -5.07
C LEU A 181 -6.44 -1.38 -3.67
N GLY A 182 -7.21 -1.16 -2.61
CA GLY A 182 -6.68 -1.18 -1.24
C GLY A 182 -5.64 -0.07 -1.01
N SER A 183 -4.43 -0.42 -0.58
CA SER A 183 -3.35 0.55 -0.35
C SER A 183 -2.50 0.86 -1.59
N ALA A 184 -2.77 0.22 -2.74
CA ALA A 184 -1.88 0.27 -3.90
C ALA A 184 -1.57 1.69 -4.41
N PRO A 185 -2.53 2.64 -4.53
CA PRO A 185 -2.20 3.98 -5.02
C PRO A 185 -1.21 4.72 -4.11
N THR A 186 -1.41 4.64 -2.80
CA THR A 186 -0.50 5.24 -1.81
C THR A 186 0.87 4.56 -1.83
N VAL A 187 0.91 3.24 -1.97
CA VAL A 187 2.17 2.48 -2.07
C VAL A 187 2.92 2.82 -3.36
N LEU A 188 2.22 2.89 -4.50
CA LEU A 188 2.81 3.29 -5.77
C LEU A 188 3.39 4.70 -5.70
N HIS A 189 2.65 5.64 -5.12
CA HIS A 189 3.13 7.00 -4.92
C HIS A 189 4.42 7.00 -4.09
N SER A 190 4.44 6.31 -2.94
CA SER A 190 5.64 6.21 -2.10
C SER A 190 6.84 5.59 -2.82
N VAL A 191 6.63 4.48 -3.54
CA VAL A 191 7.68 3.81 -4.34
C VAL A 191 8.25 4.74 -5.39
N LEU A 192 7.38 5.42 -6.13
CA LEU A 192 7.80 6.33 -7.20
C LEU A 192 8.44 7.60 -6.64
N SER A 193 7.98 8.15 -5.52
CA SER A 193 8.61 9.30 -4.87
C SER A 193 10.03 9.00 -4.43
N ARG A 194 10.27 7.82 -3.84
CA ARG A 194 11.63 7.36 -3.52
C ARG A 194 12.47 7.27 -4.79
N ARG A 195 11.96 6.58 -5.82
CA ARG A 195 12.69 6.41 -7.08
C ARG A 195 13.02 7.74 -7.76
N ALA A 196 12.06 8.66 -7.81
CA ALA A 196 12.22 9.98 -8.40
C ALA A 196 13.28 10.80 -7.66
N THR A 197 13.29 10.73 -6.33
CA THR A 197 14.33 11.35 -5.50
C THR A 197 15.72 10.77 -5.79
N GLU A 198 15.82 9.45 -5.96
CA GLU A 198 17.10 8.77 -6.24
C GLU A 198 17.72 9.17 -7.58
N ILE A 199 16.90 9.36 -8.63
CA ILE A 199 17.42 9.54 -10.00
C ILE A 199 17.33 10.97 -10.54
N ASP A 200 16.49 11.83 -9.94
CA ASP A 200 16.23 13.20 -10.42
C ASP A 200 16.22 14.23 -9.26
N GLY A 201 16.35 13.76 -8.01
CA GLY A 201 16.55 14.60 -6.84
C GLY A 201 15.44 15.61 -6.62
N VAL A 202 15.82 16.89 -6.48
CA VAL A 202 14.87 17.99 -6.27
C VAL A 202 14.05 18.30 -7.52
N ALA A 203 14.57 18.03 -8.73
CA ALA A 203 13.89 18.33 -9.98
C ALA A 203 12.67 17.42 -10.23
N ALA A 204 12.58 16.30 -9.51
CA ALA A 204 11.40 15.43 -9.56
C ALA A 204 10.13 16.05 -8.97
N PHE A 205 10.24 17.15 -8.24
CA PHE A 205 9.15 17.70 -7.45
C PHE A 205 9.01 19.20 -7.65
N ILE A 206 7.79 19.68 -7.43
CA ILE A 206 7.47 21.10 -7.25
C ILE A 206 7.08 21.27 -5.78
N GLU A 207 7.62 22.30 -5.15
CA GLU A 207 7.24 22.76 -3.82
C GLU A 207 6.31 23.97 -3.99
N ASP A 208 5.14 23.93 -3.35
CA ASP A 208 4.16 25.01 -3.32
C ASP A 208 3.72 25.20 -1.87
N ASP A 209 4.24 26.23 -1.21
CA ASP A 209 4.05 26.65 0.20
C ASP A 209 3.87 25.54 1.26
N GLU A 210 2.77 24.79 1.21
CA GLU A 210 2.39 23.73 2.15
C GLU A 210 2.53 22.30 1.59
N ASP A 211 2.67 22.15 0.27
CA ASP A 211 2.62 20.85 -0.42
C ASP A 211 3.83 20.60 -1.32
N ARG A 212 4.18 19.32 -1.44
CA ARG A 212 5.17 18.83 -2.39
C ARG A 212 4.53 17.79 -3.30
N TYR A 213 4.55 18.04 -4.60
CA TYR A 213 3.98 17.13 -5.59
C TYR A 213 4.95 16.88 -6.74
N PHE A 214 4.68 15.84 -7.54
CA PHE A 214 5.54 15.50 -8.67
C PHE A 214 5.57 16.60 -9.72
N ALA A 215 6.76 16.89 -10.24
CA ALA A 215 6.93 17.72 -11.43
C ALA A 215 6.19 17.08 -12.64
N PRO A 216 5.82 17.85 -13.69
CA PRO A 216 4.85 17.42 -14.70
C PRO A 216 5.13 16.07 -15.36
N MET A 217 6.39 15.77 -15.66
CA MET A 217 6.77 14.49 -16.27
C MET A 217 6.65 13.31 -15.29
N TRP A 218 7.00 13.52 -14.03
CA TRP A 218 6.80 12.53 -12.97
C TRP A 218 5.34 12.32 -12.63
N SER A 219 4.54 13.39 -12.65
CA SER A 219 3.10 13.33 -12.44
C SER A 219 2.40 12.50 -13.52
N LYS A 220 2.74 12.72 -14.80
CA LYS A 220 2.20 11.91 -15.91
C LYS A 220 2.68 10.46 -15.84
N ALA A 221 3.95 10.22 -15.51
CA ALA A 221 4.46 8.85 -15.33
C ALA A 221 3.77 8.13 -14.16
N PHE A 222 3.52 8.83 -13.05
CA PHE A 222 2.73 8.34 -11.93
C PHE A 222 1.32 7.96 -12.38
N ALA A 223 0.63 8.87 -13.08
CA ALA A 223 -0.72 8.62 -13.60
C ALA A 223 -0.76 7.38 -14.49
N SER A 224 0.17 7.24 -15.44
CA SER A 224 0.25 6.05 -16.32
C SER A 224 0.47 4.74 -15.55
N LEU A 225 1.33 4.74 -14.53
CA LEU A 225 1.53 3.55 -13.68
C LEU A 225 0.30 3.26 -12.82
N LEU A 226 -0.36 4.30 -12.31
CA LEU A 226 -1.61 4.16 -11.55
C LEU A 226 -2.71 3.58 -12.45
N HIS A 227 -2.84 4.06 -13.69
CA HIS A 227 -3.80 3.52 -14.66
C HIS A 227 -3.54 2.06 -14.97
N ALA A 228 -2.28 1.63 -15.09
CA ALA A 228 -1.94 0.22 -15.21
C ALA A 228 -2.37 -0.60 -13.98
N CYS A 229 -2.22 -0.04 -12.76
CA CYS A 229 -2.72 -0.68 -11.54
C CYS A 229 -4.23 -0.82 -11.57
N PHE A 230 -4.96 0.18 -12.09
CA PHE A 230 -6.41 0.09 -12.30
C PHE A 230 -6.77 -0.96 -13.35
N ALA A 231 -6.09 -0.97 -14.49
CA ALA A 231 -6.34 -1.91 -15.57
C ALA A 231 -6.18 -3.36 -15.12
N MET A 232 -5.16 -3.66 -14.30
CA MET A 232 -4.82 -5.04 -13.94
C MET A 232 -5.27 -5.45 -12.54
N GLY A 233 -5.41 -4.52 -11.62
CA GLY A 233 -5.59 -4.80 -10.19
C GLY A 233 -7.04 -4.79 -9.69
N VAL A 234 -7.93 -4.02 -10.32
CA VAL A 234 -9.34 -3.92 -9.86
C VAL A 234 -10.14 -5.16 -10.21
N ASP A 235 -11.29 -5.34 -9.56
CA ASP A 235 -12.27 -6.35 -9.96
C ASP A 235 -12.70 -6.15 -11.43
N ALA A 236 -12.85 -7.24 -12.17
CA ALA A 236 -13.26 -7.20 -13.56
C ALA A 236 -14.65 -6.58 -13.77
N SER A 237 -15.52 -6.58 -12.76
CA SER A 237 -16.81 -5.88 -12.81
C SER A 237 -16.66 -4.35 -12.90
N LEU A 238 -15.57 -3.81 -12.36
CA LEU A 238 -15.33 -2.37 -12.25
C LEU A 238 -14.67 -1.75 -13.48
N VAL A 239 -14.23 -2.55 -14.46
CA VAL A 239 -13.51 -2.05 -15.64
C VAL A 239 -13.90 -2.84 -16.90
N SER A 240 -14.40 -2.14 -17.94
CA SER A 240 -14.71 -2.79 -19.22
C SER A 240 -13.42 -3.19 -19.96
N ARG A 241 -13.55 -4.03 -20.98
CA ARG A 241 -12.40 -4.42 -21.81
C ARG A 241 -11.78 -3.23 -22.55
N GLU A 242 -12.62 -2.34 -23.06
CA GLU A 242 -12.21 -1.12 -23.76
C GLU A 242 -11.48 -0.18 -22.81
N GLN A 243 -12.06 0.08 -21.63
CA GLN A 243 -11.43 0.91 -20.60
C GLN A 243 -10.10 0.31 -20.13
N ARG A 244 -10.03 -1.01 -19.92
CA ARG A 244 -8.80 -1.70 -19.55
C ARG A 244 -7.70 -1.47 -20.59
N SER A 245 -8.05 -1.56 -21.88
CA SER A 245 -7.11 -1.31 -22.99
C SER A 245 -6.59 0.13 -22.99
N VAL A 246 -7.46 1.10 -22.72
CA VAL A 246 -7.07 2.52 -22.63
C VAL A 246 -6.17 2.79 -21.43
N LEU A 247 -6.50 2.21 -20.26
CA LEU A 247 -5.77 2.41 -19.01
C LEU A 247 -4.35 1.84 -19.07
N ILE A 248 -4.14 0.67 -19.69
CA ILE A 248 -2.84 0.00 -19.73
C ILE A 248 -1.93 0.48 -20.86
N ALA A 249 -2.47 1.16 -21.88
CA ALA A 249 -1.76 1.47 -23.13
C ALA A 249 -0.40 2.16 -22.93
N ALA A 250 -0.29 3.10 -22.00
CA ALA A 250 0.98 3.78 -21.73
C ALA A 250 2.03 2.86 -21.11
N TYR A 251 1.60 1.95 -20.22
CA TYR A 251 2.46 0.97 -19.60
C TYR A 251 2.94 -0.09 -20.60
N ASP A 252 2.01 -0.67 -21.37
CA ASP A 252 2.33 -1.64 -22.43
C ASP A 252 3.27 -1.06 -23.48
N GLY A 253 2.99 0.18 -23.92
CA GLY A 253 3.86 0.90 -24.84
C GLY A 253 5.24 1.20 -24.28
N MET A 254 5.42 1.26 -22.96
CA MET A 254 6.73 1.40 -22.30
C MET A 254 7.44 0.05 -22.15
N THR A 255 6.73 -1.01 -21.76
CA THR A 255 7.31 -2.35 -21.52
C THR A 255 7.51 -3.16 -22.80
N GLY A 256 6.90 -2.76 -23.91
CA GLY A 256 6.95 -3.48 -25.18
C GLY A 256 6.10 -4.75 -25.19
N THR A 257 5.04 -4.78 -24.37
CA THR A 257 4.05 -5.86 -24.26
C THR A 257 2.79 -5.54 -25.04
#